data_AF-A0A7S2EX78-F1
#
_entry.id   AF-A0A7S2EX78-F1
#
_cell.length_a   1.000
_cell.length_b   1.000
_cell.length_c   1.000
_cell.angle_alpha   90.00
_cell.angle_beta   90.00
_cell.angle_gamma   90.00
#
_symmetry.space_group_name_H-M   'P 1'
#
loop_
_entity.id
_entity.type
_entity.pdbx_description
1 polymer ?
#
loop_
_entity_poly.entity_id
_entity_poly.type
_entity_poly.pdbx_seq_one_letter_code
_entity_poly.pdbx_strand_id
1 'polypeptide(L)'
;RSRRAAAMAGMEDGKEPWGMKGLAGEDPVSWISRAPMIDLERSSQFGEVEGGRDIFPIYDHPLSSDGAPVWEVEDEGDVRVYAAPMSHSVPCVGYMVEEEQKPGRLRPELVEPVVRRNFKALKEAGMRAPMKVMQMIKDLPDGESFTFPDGTVIHQEDVVEPPRDGRKVVICGDTADSRAMDNLAANADVVIHEATNTYLAGVDKDTNMKFVTKDAIMHGHSTPQMAGNFARRVGAKRLVLNHFSSRYKGDQTLDSMSIMMRIEKQAIKASGLPPERVAAAWDMMVLPLPQE
;
A
#
# COMPACT_ATOMS: atom_id res chain seq x y z
N ARG A 1 15.59 28.80 -2.10
CA ARG A 1 15.27 29.53 -3.35
C ARG A 1 15.67 28.79 -4.63
N SER A 2 16.54 27.77 -4.61
CA SER A 2 16.98 27.03 -5.82
C SER A 2 16.23 25.73 -6.15
N ARG A 3 15.29 25.26 -5.32
CA ARG A 3 14.36 24.16 -5.67
C ARG A 3 12.99 24.64 -6.16
N ARG A 4 12.69 25.94 -5.98
CA ARG A 4 11.43 26.59 -6.36
C ARG A 4 11.28 26.80 -7.88
N ALA A 5 12.40 26.85 -8.60
CA ALA A 5 12.40 27.01 -10.06
C ALA A 5 12.14 25.68 -10.80
N ALA A 6 12.52 24.53 -10.22
CA ALA A 6 12.31 23.23 -10.84
C ALA A 6 10.83 22.81 -10.85
N ALA A 7 10.05 23.18 -9.81
CA ALA A 7 8.63 22.86 -9.74
C ALA A 7 7.75 23.67 -10.71
N MET A 8 8.19 24.89 -11.12
CA MET A 8 7.49 25.69 -12.14
C MET A 8 8.06 25.49 -13.56
N ALA A 9 9.29 25.03 -13.71
CA ALA A 9 9.91 24.79 -15.02
C ALA A 9 9.41 23.51 -15.72
N GLY A 10 8.70 22.62 -15.02
CA GLY A 10 8.11 21.42 -15.62
C GLY A 10 6.95 21.68 -16.59
N MET A 11 6.46 22.93 -16.67
CA MET A 11 5.39 23.33 -17.60
C MET A 11 5.89 23.72 -19.01
N GLU A 12 7.20 23.85 -19.24
CA GLU A 12 7.74 24.30 -20.55
C GLU A 12 8.07 23.17 -21.55
N ASP A 13 8.10 21.90 -21.13
CA ASP A 13 8.59 20.80 -21.98
C ASP A 13 7.51 19.79 -22.35
N GLY A 14 6.51 20.16 -23.16
CA GLY A 14 5.71 19.23 -23.98
C GLY A 14 5.05 18.00 -23.31
N LYS A 15 5.05 17.91 -21.97
CA LYS A 15 4.45 16.85 -21.17
C LYS A 15 2.98 17.22 -20.97
N GLU A 16 2.08 16.32 -21.38
CA GLU A 16 0.65 16.51 -21.17
C GLU A 16 0.34 16.63 -19.65
N PRO A 17 -0.54 17.57 -19.24
CA PRO A 17 -0.90 17.73 -17.84
C PRO A 17 -1.47 16.44 -17.23
N TRP A 18 -1.17 16.21 -15.95
CA TRP A 18 -1.78 15.13 -15.17
C TRP A 18 -3.32 15.16 -15.28
N GLY A 19 -3.93 13.98 -15.42
CA GLY A 19 -5.39 13.85 -15.54
C GLY A 19 -5.93 13.99 -16.97
N MET A 20 -5.10 14.31 -17.97
CA MET A 20 -5.57 14.45 -19.37
C MET A 20 -5.79 13.11 -20.10
N LYS A 21 -5.26 11.98 -19.60
CA LYS A 21 -5.46 10.64 -20.20
C LYS A 21 -6.47 9.81 -19.40
N GLY A 22 -7.63 9.53 -20.01
CA GLY A 22 -8.67 8.65 -19.46
C GLY A 22 -9.77 9.40 -18.68
N LEU A 23 -10.54 8.69 -17.85
CA LEU A 23 -11.78 9.20 -17.25
C LEU A 23 -11.60 10.50 -16.42
N ALA A 24 -10.43 10.77 -15.87
CA ALA A 24 -10.09 12.07 -15.25
C ALA A 24 -9.92 13.24 -16.24
N GLY A 25 -9.94 12.99 -17.56
CA GLY A 25 -9.99 14.02 -18.60
C GLY A 25 -11.38 14.11 -19.25
N GLU A 26 -12.21 13.07 -19.08
CA GLU A 26 -13.58 12.99 -19.64
C GLU A 26 -14.67 13.27 -18.58
N ASP A 27 -14.34 13.23 -17.30
CA ASP A 27 -15.23 13.53 -16.17
C ASP A 27 -15.03 14.99 -15.69
N PRO A 28 -15.96 15.92 -15.98
CA PRO A 28 -15.83 17.33 -15.59
C PRO A 28 -15.99 17.58 -14.07
N VAL A 29 -16.35 16.54 -13.29
CA VAL A 29 -16.63 16.66 -11.85
C VAL A 29 -15.49 16.15 -10.97
N SER A 30 -14.59 15.31 -11.48
CA SER A 30 -13.39 14.91 -10.75
C SER A 30 -12.45 16.11 -10.56
N TRP A 31 -12.02 16.36 -9.33
CA TRP A 31 -10.99 17.37 -9.08
C TRP A 31 -9.65 17.02 -9.72
N ILE A 32 -9.38 15.76 -10.11
CA ILE A 32 -8.16 15.38 -10.85
C ILE A 32 -8.19 16.02 -12.24
N SER A 33 -9.36 16.05 -12.88
CA SER A 33 -9.61 16.82 -14.11
C SER A 33 -9.39 18.32 -13.92
N ARG A 34 -9.49 18.79 -12.67
CA ARG A 34 -9.22 20.17 -12.26
C ARG A 34 -7.85 20.37 -11.64
N ALA A 35 -7.08 19.31 -11.41
CA ALA A 35 -5.85 19.41 -10.66
C ALA A 35 -4.73 20.18 -11.38
N PRO A 36 -4.66 20.19 -12.73
CA PRO A 36 -3.83 21.16 -13.45
C PRO A 36 -4.21 22.63 -13.16
N MET A 37 -5.41 22.88 -12.63
CA MET A 37 -5.91 24.21 -12.23
C MET A 37 -5.81 24.47 -10.72
N ILE A 38 -5.40 23.48 -9.91
CA ILE A 38 -5.19 23.68 -8.47
C ILE A 38 -3.76 24.16 -8.30
N ASP A 39 -3.63 25.47 -8.13
CA ASP A 39 -2.41 26.06 -7.62
C ASP A 39 -2.25 25.63 -6.16
N LEU A 40 -1.37 24.66 -5.90
CA LEU A 40 -0.97 24.27 -4.56
C LEU A 40 -0.03 25.34 -3.97
N GLU A 41 -0.52 26.58 -3.87
CA GLU A 41 0.19 27.63 -3.16
C GLU A 41 0.21 27.30 -1.67
N ARG A 42 1.34 27.63 -1.02
CA ARG A 42 1.49 27.49 0.42
C ARG A 42 0.37 28.27 1.12
N SER A 43 -0.37 27.61 2.00
CA SER A 43 -1.34 28.32 2.83
C SER A 43 -0.64 29.44 3.61
N SER A 44 -1.23 30.63 3.61
CA SER A 44 -0.79 31.72 4.48
C SER A 44 -1.23 31.53 5.93
N GLN A 45 -2.15 30.59 6.18
CA GLN A 45 -2.71 30.28 7.49
C GLN A 45 -2.01 29.10 8.18
N PHE A 46 -1.47 28.17 7.41
CA PHE A 46 -0.79 26.97 7.91
C PHE A 46 0.64 26.94 7.38
N GLY A 47 1.59 26.78 8.29
CA GLY A 47 3.01 26.66 7.96
C GLY A 47 3.70 25.73 8.93
N GLU A 48 4.98 25.47 8.64
CA GLU A 48 5.84 24.60 9.42
C GLU A 48 5.81 24.97 10.91
N VAL A 49 5.52 23.98 11.74
CA VAL A 49 5.55 24.08 13.20
C VAL A 49 6.86 23.52 13.74
N GLU A 50 7.24 23.89 14.96
CA GLU A 50 8.45 23.36 15.60
C GLU A 50 8.40 21.82 15.66
N GLY A 51 9.43 21.17 15.10
CA GLY A 51 9.53 19.71 15.00
C GLY A 51 8.76 19.08 13.82
N GLY A 52 8.07 19.87 13.01
CA GLY A 52 7.46 19.42 11.75
C GLY A 52 8.32 19.71 10.53
N ARG A 53 7.90 19.19 9.36
CA ARG A 53 8.39 19.60 8.05
C ARG A 53 7.23 19.84 7.08
N ASP A 54 7.36 20.86 6.24
CA ASP A 54 6.43 21.03 5.11
C ASP A 54 6.69 19.94 4.06
N ILE A 55 5.64 19.23 3.63
CA ILE A 55 5.72 18.19 2.61
C ILE A 55 5.10 18.73 1.32
N PHE A 56 5.87 18.70 0.23
CA PHE A 56 5.46 19.24 -1.06
C PHE A 56 5.28 18.14 -2.10
N PRO A 57 4.39 18.34 -3.09
CA PRO A 57 4.25 17.39 -4.20
C PRO A 57 5.54 17.31 -5.02
N ILE A 58 5.93 16.09 -5.37
CA ILE A 58 7.02 15.80 -6.31
C ILE A 58 6.39 15.42 -7.65
N TYR A 59 6.46 16.36 -8.60
CA TYR A 59 6.09 16.12 -10.00
C TYR A 59 7.24 15.35 -10.66
N ASP A 60 6.93 14.31 -11.46
CA ASP A 60 7.90 13.36 -12.03
C ASP A 60 8.58 12.39 -11.05
N HIS A 61 7.95 12.10 -9.91
CA HIS A 61 8.44 11.04 -9.01
C HIS A 61 8.50 9.67 -9.72
N PRO A 62 9.51 8.79 -9.49
CA PRO A 62 9.61 7.49 -10.16
C PRO A 62 8.42 6.56 -9.96
N LEU A 63 7.72 6.70 -8.83
CA LEU A 63 6.47 5.98 -8.53
C LEU A 63 5.21 6.73 -8.97
N SER A 64 5.34 7.83 -9.73
CA SER A 64 4.21 8.56 -10.31
C SER A 64 3.46 7.65 -11.28
N SER A 65 2.13 7.66 -11.19
CA SER A 65 1.23 7.02 -12.15
C SER A 65 0.54 8.11 -12.97
N ASP A 66 0.62 8.03 -14.30
CA ASP A 66 -0.02 8.97 -15.23
C ASP A 66 0.35 10.45 -15.02
N GLY A 67 1.55 10.72 -14.47
CA GLY A 67 2.02 12.08 -14.17
C GLY A 67 1.49 12.65 -12.85
N ALA A 68 0.78 11.85 -12.03
CA ALA A 68 0.31 12.28 -10.71
C ALA A 68 1.49 12.67 -9.81
N PRO A 69 1.41 13.78 -9.07
CA PRO A 69 2.41 14.07 -8.05
C PRO A 69 2.40 13.01 -6.95
N VAL A 70 3.56 12.79 -6.35
CA VAL A 70 3.72 11.94 -5.16
C VAL A 70 4.25 12.80 -4.02
N TRP A 71 3.74 12.59 -2.82
CA TRP A 71 4.30 13.17 -1.60
C TRP A 71 5.08 12.08 -0.85
N GLU A 72 6.35 12.32 -0.60
CA GLU A 72 7.15 11.52 0.33
C GLU A 72 6.83 12.00 1.75
N VAL A 73 5.98 11.27 2.48
CA VAL A 73 5.53 11.67 3.83
C VAL A 73 6.54 11.27 4.88
N GLU A 74 6.96 10.01 4.85
CA GLU A 74 8.02 9.43 5.67
C GLU A 74 8.92 8.57 4.78
N ASP A 75 10.23 8.72 4.92
CA ASP A 75 11.23 7.93 4.17
C ASP A 75 12.44 7.57 5.04
N GLU A 76 12.40 7.89 6.34
CA GLU A 76 13.46 7.57 7.30
C GLU A 76 13.02 6.42 8.23
N GLY A 77 13.84 5.37 8.31
CA GLY A 77 13.68 4.28 9.27
C GLY A 77 13.18 2.97 8.65
N ASP A 78 12.38 2.22 9.41
CA ASP A 78 11.93 0.87 9.04
C ASP A 78 10.65 0.86 8.16
N VAL A 79 10.08 2.02 7.87
CA VAL A 79 8.82 2.20 7.14
C VAL A 79 8.91 3.42 6.22
N ARG A 80 8.43 3.27 4.99
CA ARG A 80 8.22 4.36 4.04
C ARG A 80 6.73 4.64 3.90
N VAL A 81 6.37 5.92 3.87
CA VAL A 81 4.99 6.37 3.68
C VAL A 81 4.95 7.38 2.54
N TYR A 82 4.28 7.02 1.45
CA TYR A 82 4.05 7.93 0.34
C TYR A 82 2.55 8.21 0.18
N ALA A 83 2.22 9.36 -0.37
CA ALA A 83 0.84 9.72 -0.70
C ALA A 83 0.70 10.10 -2.16
N ALA A 84 -0.48 9.89 -2.72
CA ALA A 84 -0.86 10.38 -4.04
C ALA A 84 -2.30 10.91 -4.00
N PRO A 85 -2.70 11.69 -5.01
CA PRO A 85 -4.00 12.36 -5.01
C PRO A 85 -5.16 11.40 -5.35
N MET A 86 -6.30 11.49 -4.64
CA MET A 86 -7.51 10.66 -4.85
C MET A 86 -8.67 11.44 -5.43
N SER A 87 -9.35 10.96 -6.49
CA SER A 87 -10.47 11.62 -7.21
C SER A 87 -11.75 11.88 -6.37
N HIS A 88 -11.80 12.95 -5.58
CA HIS A 88 -12.95 13.32 -4.75
C HIS A 88 -13.49 14.75 -4.98
N SER A 89 -14.56 15.14 -4.28
CA SER A 89 -15.16 16.48 -4.42
C SER A 89 -14.30 17.62 -3.81
N VAL A 90 -13.40 17.26 -2.91
CA VAL A 90 -12.44 18.14 -2.22
C VAL A 90 -11.04 17.52 -2.26
N PRO A 91 -9.96 18.27 -1.98
CA PRO A 91 -8.62 17.71 -1.92
C PRO A 91 -8.56 16.49 -1.01
N CYS A 92 -8.15 15.35 -1.58
CA CYS A 92 -8.06 14.07 -0.92
C CYS A 92 -6.82 13.34 -1.39
N VAL A 93 -6.22 12.55 -0.50
CA VAL A 93 -5.04 11.73 -0.80
C VAL A 93 -5.25 10.30 -0.32
N GLY A 94 -4.55 9.38 -0.96
CA GLY A 94 -4.40 8.00 -0.52
C GLY A 94 -2.96 7.77 -0.12
N TYR A 95 -2.75 6.83 0.79
CA TYR A 95 -1.44 6.53 1.37
C TYR A 95 -1.00 5.12 0.99
N MET A 96 0.30 4.97 0.78
CA MET A 96 1.00 3.70 0.78
C MET A 96 1.93 3.69 1.99
N VAL A 97 1.90 2.60 2.75
CA VAL A 97 2.78 2.33 3.89
C VAL A 97 3.50 1.02 3.60
N GLU A 98 4.82 1.06 3.47
CA GLU A 98 5.65 -0.10 3.16
C GLU A 98 6.76 -0.25 4.19
N GLU A 99 6.87 -1.43 4.81
CA GLU A 99 8.03 -1.75 5.63
C GLU A 99 9.28 -1.95 4.77
N GLU A 100 10.46 -1.67 5.32
CA GLU A 100 11.72 -2.05 4.68
C GLU A 100 11.87 -3.56 4.53
N GLN A 101 12.59 -3.97 3.48
CA GLN A 101 12.95 -5.36 3.28
C GLN A 101 13.82 -5.83 4.45
N LYS A 102 13.50 -7.02 4.98
CA LYS A 102 14.22 -7.60 6.13
C LYS A 102 15.18 -8.67 5.65
N PRO A 103 16.38 -8.79 6.24
CA PRO A 103 17.25 -9.93 6.00
C PRO A 103 16.54 -11.27 6.25
N GLY A 104 17.01 -12.29 5.55
CA GLY A 104 16.59 -13.66 5.75
C GLY A 104 16.77 -14.15 7.17
N ARG A 105 15.98 -15.14 7.57
CA ARG A 105 16.17 -15.80 8.87
C ARG A 105 17.24 -16.86 8.73
N LEU A 106 18.11 -16.96 9.74
CA LEU A 106 18.96 -18.11 9.89
C LEU A 106 18.09 -19.32 10.24
N ARG A 107 18.35 -20.46 9.62
CA ARG A 107 17.80 -21.79 9.92
C ARG A 107 18.58 -22.44 11.06
N PRO A 108 18.16 -22.26 12.34
CA PRO A 108 18.96 -22.66 13.49
C PRO A 108 19.23 -24.17 13.52
N GLU A 109 18.28 -24.96 13.04
CA GLU A 109 18.34 -26.41 12.96
C GLU A 109 19.50 -26.93 12.11
N LEU A 110 20.00 -26.15 11.14
CA LEU A 110 21.12 -26.53 10.29
C LEU A 110 22.48 -26.18 10.92
N VAL A 111 22.52 -25.13 11.76
CA VAL A 111 23.77 -24.55 12.28
C VAL A 111 24.06 -24.97 13.72
N GLU A 112 23.03 -25.01 14.57
CA GLU A 112 23.17 -25.30 16.00
C GLU A 112 23.87 -26.63 16.29
N PRO A 113 23.57 -27.75 15.60
CA PRO A 113 24.27 -29.01 15.82
C PRO A 113 25.79 -28.91 15.56
N VAL A 114 26.18 -28.16 14.53
CA VAL A 114 27.59 -27.95 14.15
C VAL A 114 28.30 -27.08 15.19
N VAL A 115 27.65 -26.00 15.64
CA VAL A 115 28.17 -25.14 16.72
C VAL A 115 28.36 -25.94 18.01
N ARG A 116 27.40 -26.79 18.38
CA ARG A 116 27.49 -27.63 19.58
C ARG A 116 28.61 -28.66 19.50
N ARG A 117 28.84 -29.28 18.34
CA ARG A 117 29.98 -30.20 18.15
C ARG A 117 31.33 -29.50 18.32
N ASN A 118 31.42 -28.23 17.92
CA ASN A 118 32.66 -27.44 17.98
C ASN A 118 32.80 -26.58 19.25
N PHE A 119 31.89 -26.70 20.21
CA PHE A 119 31.76 -25.75 21.31
C PHE A 119 33.04 -25.60 22.15
N LYS A 120 33.72 -26.71 22.43
CA LYS A 120 34.99 -26.73 23.18
C LYS A 120 36.10 -26.02 22.40
N ALA A 121 36.30 -26.42 21.14
CA ALA A 121 37.32 -25.83 20.27
C ALA A 121 37.08 -24.32 20.03
N LEU A 122 35.81 -23.91 19.87
CA LEU A 122 35.44 -22.50 19.75
C LEU A 122 35.77 -21.69 21.01
N LYS A 123 35.55 -22.26 22.21
CA LYS A 123 35.96 -21.63 23.48
C LYS A 123 37.48 -21.54 23.62
N GLU A 124 38.20 -22.60 23.28
CA GLU A 124 39.67 -22.63 23.30
C GLU A 124 40.28 -21.63 22.31
N ALA A 125 39.60 -21.39 21.18
CA ALA A 125 39.91 -20.33 20.21
C ALA A 125 39.53 -18.91 20.68
N GLY A 126 39.11 -18.73 21.95
CA GLY A 126 38.85 -17.42 22.56
C GLY A 126 37.39 -16.94 22.48
N MET A 127 36.47 -17.74 21.92
CA MET A 127 35.07 -17.33 21.82
C MET A 127 34.30 -17.60 23.12
N ARG A 128 34.06 -16.55 23.91
CA ARG A 128 33.36 -16.64 25.21
C ARG A 128 31.94 -17.20 25.11
N ALA A 129 31.24 -16.90 24.01
CA ALA A 129 29.88 -17.34 23.75
C ALA A 129 29.78 -17.99 22.35
N PRO A 130 30.08 -19.29 22.21
CA PRO A 130 30.11 -19.98 20.91
C PRO A 130 28.81 -19.89 20.10
N MET A 131 27.65 -19.74 20.77
CA MET A 131 26.38 -19.53 20.07
C MET A 131 26.34 -18.24 19.24
N LYS A 132 27.22 -17.26 19.49
CA LYS A 132 27.35 -16.06 18.66
C LYS A 132 27.82 -16.37 17.24
N VAL A 133 28.45 -17.52 16.99
CA VAL A 133 28.79 -17.98 15.62
C VAL A 133 27.56 -17.99 14.73
N MET A 134 26.39 -18.32 15.26
CA MET A 134 25.14 -18.33 14.47
C MET A 134 24.81 -16.94 13.92
N GLN A 135 24.99 -15.89 14.74
CA GLN A 135 24.81 -14.51 14.28
C GLN A 135 25.92 -14.12 13.30
N MET A 136 27.17 -14.54 13.53
CA MET A 136 28.27 -14.28 12.60
C MET A 136 28.02 -14.91 11.22
N ILE A 137 27.52 -16.15 11.16
CA ILE A 137 27.15 -16.84 9.92
C ILE A 137 25.99 -16.11 9.24
N LYS A 138 24.99 -15.65 10.00
CA LYS A 138 23.87 -14.88 9.46
C LYS A 138 24.31 -13.56 8.82
N ASP A 139 25.31 -12.91 9.42
CA ASP A 139 25.82 -11.61 8.99
C ASP A 139 26.94 -11.71 7.94
N LEU A 140 27.27 -12.92 7.48
CA LEU A 140 28.19 -13.10 6.36
C LEU A 140 27.59 -12.50 5.07
N PRO A 141 28.43 -11.93 4.18
CA PRO A 141 28.01 -11.60 2.82
C PRO A 141 27.51 -12.83 2.07
N ASP A 142 26.68 -12.60 1.04
CA ASP A 142 26.21 -13.68 0.17
C ASP A 142 27.39 -14.41 -0.50
N GLY A 143 27.33 -15.74 -0.51
CA GLY A 143 28.39 -16.62 -1.03
C GLY A 143 29.58 -16.86 -0.07
N GLU A 144 29.68 -16.12 1.03
CA GLU A 144 30.73 -16.35 2.03
C GLU A 144 30.41 -17.55 2.94
N SER A 145 31.43 -18.03 3.64
CA SER A 145 31.33 -19.21 4.48
C SER A 145 32.07 -19.09 5.81
N PHE A 146 31.64 -19.90 6.77
CA PHE A 146 32.32 -20.08 8.06
C PHE A 146 32.86 -21.49 8.17
N THR A 147 34.16 -21.61 8.39
CA THR A 147 34.84 -22.89 8.62
C THR A 147 35.00 -23.15 10.11
N PHE A 148 34.39 -24.23 10.59
CA PHE A 148 34.51 -24.69 11.96
C PHE A 148 35.85 -25.38 12.23
N PRO A 149 36.30 -25.45 13.50
CA PRO A 149 37.54 -26.14 13.88
C PRO A 149 37.65 -27.61 13.46
N ASP A 150 36.52 -28.30 13.33
CA ASP A 150 36.47 -29.68 12.83
C ASP A 150 36.55 -29.80 11.29
N GLY A 151 36.70 -28.68 10.58
CA GLY A 151 36.77 -28.62 9.12
C GLY A 151 35.42 -28.49 8.40
N THR A 152 34.30 -28.47 9.13
CA THR A 152 32.97 -28.25 8.53
C THR A 152 32.87 -26.84 8.00
N VAL A 153 32.40 -26.69 6.76
CA VAL A 153 32.15 -25.39 6.13
C VAL A 153 30.64 -25.19 6.05
N ILE A 154 30.17 -24.04 6.51
CA ILE A 154 28.77 -23.60 6.33
C ILE A 154 28.79 -22.36 5.45
N HIS A 155 28.15 -22.42 4.29
CA HIS A 155 27.90 -21.25 3.45
C HIS A 155 26.66 -20.51 3.96
N GLN A 156 26.67 -19.18 3.84
CA GLN A 156 25.56 -18.34 4.27
C GLN A 156 24.25 -18.75 3.58
N GLU A 157 24.28 -18.95 2.26
CA GLU A 157 23.12 -19.25 1.42
C GLU A 157 22.47 -20.61 1.74
N ASP A 158 23.26 -21.56 2.27
CA ASP A 158 22.76 -22.88 2.67
C ASP A 158 21.94 -22.84 3.96
N VAL A 159 22.06 -21.76 4.75
CA VAL A 159 21.48 -21.69 6.10
C VAL A 159 20.70 -20.42 6.39
N VAL A 160 20.80 -19.39 5.56
CA VAL A 160 19.99 -18.18 5.64
C VAL A 160 18.92 -18.23 4.55
N GLU A 161 17.68 -17.90 4.90
CA GLU A 161 16.58 -17.75 3.93
C GLU A 161 16.83 -16.55 3.00
N PRO A 162 16.17 -16.45 1.84
CA PRO A 162 16.20 -15.22 1.05
C PRO A 162 15.73 -14.00 1.86
N PRO A 163 16.15 -12.78 1.48
CA PRO A 163 15.56 -11.54 2.00
C PRO A 163 14.03 -11.57 1.88
N ARG A 164 13.36 -11.05 2.91
CA ARG A 164 11.91 -11.06 3.03
C ARG A 164 11.38 -9.66 2.78
N ASP A 165 10.51 -9.53 1.80
CA ASP A 165 9.90 -8.25 1.47
C ASP A 165 9.16 -7.68 2.68
N GLY A 166 9.20 -6.35 2.79
CA GLY A 166 8.42 -5.64 3.78
C GLY A 166 6.94 -5.70 3.43
N ARG A 167 6.09 -5.52 4.45
CA ARG A 167 4.65 -5.52 4.25
C ARG A 167 4.22 -4.20 3.64
N LYS A 168 3.31 -4.26 2.67
CA LYS A 168 2.76 -3.09 1.96
C LYS A 168 1.27 -2.95 2.18
N VAL A 169 0.86 -1.83 2.76
CA VAL A 169 -0.55 -1.46 3.00
C VAL A 169 -0.87 -0.22 2.20
N VAL A 170 -1.97 -0.28 1.44
CA VAL A 170 -2.51 0.86 0.70
C VAL A 170 -3.82 1.27 1.33
N ILE A 171 -3.96 2.56 1.62
CA ILE A 171 -5.14 3.15 2.23
C ILE A 171 -5.64 4.23 1.28
N CYS A 172 -6.68 3.92 0.50
CA CYS A 172 -7.34 4.91 -0.33
C CYS A 172 -8.24 5.79 0.56
N GLY A 173 -8.12 7.11 0.41
CA GLY A 173 -9.17 8.02 0.84
C GLY A 173 -10.41 7.92 -0.06
N ASP A 174 -11.40 8.76 0.21
CA ASP A 174 -12.60 8.86 -0.62
C ASP A 174 -12.22 9.18 -2.07
N THR A 175 -12.79 8.45 -3.02
CA THR A 175 -12.35 8.52 -4.42
C THR A 175 -13.33 7.87 -5.39
N ALA A 176 -13.51 8.50 -6.55
CA ALA A 176 -14.13 7.93 -7.75
C ALA A 176 -13.11 7.25 -8.68
N ASP A 177 -11.81 7.50 -8.49
CA ASP A 177 -10.73 7.02 -9.35
C ASP A 177 -9.39 7.02 -8.61
N SER A 178 -8.82 5.83 -8.46
CA SER A 178 -7.59 5.56 -7.70
C SER A 178 -6.36 5.37 -8.59
N ARG A 179 -6.43 5.69 -9.89
CA ARG A 179 -5.31 5.48 -10.84
C ARG A 179 -3.99 6.15 -10.44
N ALA A 180 -4.05 7.26 -9.72
CA ALA A 180 -2.85 7.92 -9.19
C ALA A 180 -2.05 7.04 -8.21
N MET A 181 -2.70 6.05 -7.59
CA MET A 181 -2.06 5.07 -6.70
C MET A 181 -1.53 3.84 -7.43
N ASP A 182 -1.77 3.64 -8.73
CA ASP A 182 -1.51 2.35 -9.39
C ASP A 182 -0.08 1.83 -9.16
N ASN A 183 0.93 2.70 -9.31
CA ASN A 183 2.33 2.34 -9.10
C ASN A 183 2.70 2.18 -7.61
N LEU A 184 2.16 3.04 -6.73
CA LEU A 184 2.37 2.93 -5.29
C LEU A 184 1.73 1.67 -4.71
N ALA A 185 0.57 1.27 -5.25
CA ALA A 185 -0.22 0.15 -4.78
C ALA A 185 0.17 -1.19 -5.41
N ALA A 186 1.13 -1.19 -6.33
CA ALA A 186 1.59 -2.39 -7.00
C ALA A 186 2.01 -3.47 -5.99
N ASN A 187 1.40 -4.65 -6.14
CA ASN A 187 1.58 -5.84 -5.32
C ASN A 187 1.35 -5.63 -3.81
N ALA A 188 0.47 -4.69 -3.43
CA ALA A 188 0.15 -4.45 -2.02
C ALA A 188 -0.38 -5.71 -1.33
N ASP A 189 0.05 -5.95 -0.08
CA ASP A 189 -0.49 -7.05 0.73
C ASP A 189 -1.96 -6.81 1.07
N VAL A 190 -2.32 -5.54 1.31
CA VAL A 190 -3.71 -5.12 1.53
C VAL A 190 -3.97 -3.78 0.86
N VAL A 191 -5.08 -3.70 0.14
CA VAL A 191 -5.72 -2.44 -0.25
C VAL A 191 -6.95 -2.22 0.61
N ILE A 192 -7.01 -1.09 1.30
CA ILE A 192 -8.20 -0.57 1.98
C ILE A 192 -8.83 0.48 1.06
N HIS A 193 -10.08 0.27 0.66
CA HIS A 193 -10.74 1.12 -0.33
C HIS A 193 -12.19 1.41 0.05
N GLU A 194 -12.64 2.63 -0.19
CA GLU A 194 -14.03 2.99 0.03
C GLU A 194 -14.98 2.26 -0.94
N ALA A 195 -16.20 2.01 -0.48
CA ALA A 195 -17.28 1.42 -1.26
C ALA A 195 -18.63 2.05 -0.90
N THR A 196 -18.68 3.38 -0.93
CA THR A 196 -19.81 4.19 -0.44
C THR A 196 -21.13 3.83 -1.13
N ASN A 197 -21.12 3.77 -2.46
CA ASN A 197 -22.34 3.58 -3.26
C ASN A 197 -22.39 2.15 -3.80
N THR A 198 -23.44 1.40 -3.45
CA THR A 198 -23.65 0.05 -4.00
C THR A 198 -25.05 -0.08 -4.56
N TYR A 199 -25.16 -0.78 -5.70
CA TYR A 199 -26.44 -1.28 -6.20
C TYR A 199 -26.70 -2.69 -5.69
N LEU A 200 -27.85 -2.89 -5.06
CA LEU A 200 -28.30 -4.16 -4.52
C LEU A 200 -29.63 -4.54 -5.18
N ALA A 201 -29.56 -5.40 -6.21
CA ALA A 201 -30.74 -5.93 -6.89
C ALA A 201 -31.82 -6.46 -5.91
N GLY A 202 -33.06 -6.00 -6.04
CA GLY A 202 -34.16 -6.38 -5.15
C GLY A 202 -34.28 -5.59 -3.84
N VAL A 203 -33.23 -4.86 -3.45
CA VAL A 203 -33.30 -3.81 -2.40
C VAL A 203 -33.54 -2.47 -3.06
N ASP A 204 -32.74 -2.15 -4.08
CA ASP A 204 -32.89 -0.94 -4.86
C ASP A 204 -33.86 -1.20 -6.03
N LYS A 205 -35.04 -0.55 -5.99
CA LYS A 205 -36.13 -0.79 -6.94
C LYS A 205 -36.15 0.17 -8.13
N ASP A 206 -35.72 1.42 -7.92
CA ASP A 206 -35.86 2.51 -8.89
C ASP A 206 -34.53 2.97 -9.49
N THR A 207 -33.53 2.10 -9.50
CA THR A 207 -32.20 2.38 -10.06
C THR A 207 -31.56 1.11 -10.61
N ASN A 208 -30.39 1.24 -11.22
CA ASN A 208 -29.59 0.12 -11.68
C ASN A 208 -28.10 0.41 -11.46
N MET A 209 -27.27 -0.62 -11.66
CA MET A 209 -25.82 -0.51 -11.48
C MET A 209 -25.21 0.69 -12.20
N LYS A 210 -25.59 0.95 -13.46
CA LYS A 210 -25.01 2.05 -14.25
C LYS A 210 -25.32 3.41 -13.62
N PHE A 211 -26.56 3.62 -13.17
CA PHE A 211 -26.93 4.87 -12.50
C PHE A 211 -26.22 5.02 -11.17
N VAL A 212 -26.16 3.98 -10.34
CA VAL A 212 -25.45 4.04 -9.04
C VAL A 212 -23.96 4.29 -9.23
N THR A 213 -23.32 3.64 -10.21
CA THR A 213 -21.90 3.91 -10.52
C THR A 213 -21.69 5.34 -11.00
N LYS A 214 -22.54 5.85 -11.90
CA LYS A 214 -22.46 7.25 -12.36
C LYS A 214 -22.63 8.22 -11.19
N ASP A 215 -23.60 7.96 -10.32
CA ASP A 215 -23.88 8.78 -9.14
C ASP A 215 -22.71 8.77 -8.14
N ALA A 216 -22.11 7.61 -7.90
CA ALA A 216 -20.90 7.48 -7.08
C ALA A 216 -19.79 8.37 -7.64
N ILE A 217 -19.50 8.25 -8.94
CA ILE A 217 -18.45 9.01 -9.63
C ILE A 217 -18.71 10.52 -9.52
N MET A 218 -19.94 10.98 -9.79
CA MET A 218 -20.29 12.40 -9.70
C MET A 218 -20.09 13.00 -8.29
N HIS A 219 -20.25 12.19 -7.24
CA HIS A 219 -20.02 12.60 -5.86
C HIS A 219 -18.58 12.32 -5.38
N GLY A 220 -17.69 11.86 -6.26
CA GLY A 220 -16.30 11.57 -5.92
C GLY A 220 -16.11 10.29 -5.11
N HIS A 221 -17.01 9.31 -5.24
CA HIS A 221 -17.03 8.06 -4.49
C HIS A 221 -16.97 6.82 -5.38
N SER A 222 -16.72 5.67 -4.74
CA SER A 222 -16.56 4.39 -5.40
C SER A 222 -17.69 3.40 -5.12
N THR A 223 -17.85 2.47 -6.05
CA THR A 223 -18.65 1.26 -5.88
C THR A 223 -17.75 0.07 -5.54
N PRO A 224 -18.28 -1.04 -4.97
CA PRO A 224 -17.49 -2.24 -4.68
C PRO A 224 -16.77 -2.81 -5.91
N GLN A 225 -17.36 -2.68 -7.10
CA GLN A 225 -16.74 -3.09 -8.36
C GLN A 225 -15.54 -2.24 -8.72
N MET A 226 -15.60 -0.92 -8.46
CA MET A 226 -14.49 -0.02 -8.72
C MET A 226 -13.32 -0.35 -7.80
N ALA A 227 -13.59 -0.53 -6.50
CA ALA A 227 -12.60 -1.00 -5.52
C ALA A 227 -12.00 -2.35 -5.92
N GLY A 228 -12.84 -3.31 -6.32
CA GLY A 228 -12.39 -4.62 -6.80
C GLY A 228 -11.53 -4.55 -8.06
N ASN A 229 -11.92 -3.75 -9.05
CA ASN A 229 -11.15 -3.55 -10.28
C ASN A 229 -9.80 -2.88 -10.00
N PHE A 230 -9.74 -1.93 -9.06
CA PHE A 230 -8.48 -1.33 -8.61
C PHE A 230 -7.57 -2.38 -7.97
N ALA A 231 -8.09 -3.17 -7.01
CA ALA A 231 -7.34 -4.25 -6.38
C ALA A 231 -6.78 -5.25 -7.39
N ARG A 232 -7.56 -5.63 -8.42
CA ARG A 232 -7.08 -6.46 -9.53
C ARG A 232 -5.94 -5.79 -10.30
N ARG A 233 -6.13 -4.53 -10.68
CA ARG A 233 -5.20 -3.78 -11.53
C ARG A 233 -3.82 -3.66 -10.88
N VAL A 234 -3.78 -3.47 -9.57
CA VAL A 234 -2.53 -3.31 -8.81
C VAL A 234 -1.97 -4.62 -8.28
N GLY A 235 -2.63 -5.76 -8.54
CA GLY A 235 -2.16 -7.06 -8.04
C GLY A 235 -2.22 -7.21 -6.53
N ALA A 236 -3.20 -6.56 -5.87
CA ALA A 236 -3.34 -6.61 -4.42
C ALA A 236 -3.61 -8.04 -3.93
N LYS A 237 -2.98 -8.45 -2.83
CA LYS A 237 -3.19 -9.79 -2.24
C LYS A 237 -4.49 -9.89 -1.44
N ARG A 238 -4.96 -8.77 -0.87
CA ARG A 238 -6.23 -8.65 -0.12
C ARG A 238 -6.90 -7.32 -0.39
N LEU A 239 -8.23 -7.30 -0.30
CA LEU A 239 -9.06 -6.09 -0.42
C LEU A 239 -9.97 -5.95 0.80
N VAL A 240 -9.91 -4.79 1.46
CA VAL A 240 -10.82 -4.42 2.55
C VAL A 240 -11.65 -3.24 2.08
N LEU A 241 -12.97 -3.38 2.14
CA LEU A 241 -13.92 -2.32 1.81
C LEU A 241 -14.29 -1.54 3.06
N ASN A 242 -14.34 -0.22 3.01
CA ASN A 242 -14.81 0.62 4.11
C ASN A 242 -15.72 1.77 3.61
N HIS A 243 -16.05 2.71 4.50
CA HIS A 243 -16.78 3.94 4.19
C HIS A 243 -18.11 3.67 3.49
N PHE A 244 -18.97 2.86 4.11
CA PHE A 244 -20.27 2.50 3.53
C PHE A 244 -21.30 3.62 3.70
N SER A 245 -22.19 3.78 2.72
CA SER A 245 -23.30 4.73 2.82
C SER A 245 -24.14 4.51 4.09
N SER A 246 -24.46 5.60 4.77
CA SER A 246 -25.32 5.64 5.96
C SER A 246 -26.73 5.06 5.75
N ARG A 247 -27.14 4.83 4.50
CA ARG A 247 -28.40 4.14 4.17
C ARG A 247 -28.40 2.68 4.65
N TYR A 248 -27.23 2.09 4.83
CA TYR A 248 -27.09 0.75 5.41
C TYR A 248 -26.89 0.88 6.91
N LYS A 249 -27.76 0.21 7.67
CA LYS A 249 -27.62 0.17 9.12
C LYS A 249 -26.35 -0.61 9.44
N GLY A 250 -25.38 0.03 10.10
CA GLY A 250 -24.13 -0.61 10.53
C GLY A 250 -24.30 -1.52 11.74
N ASP A 251 -25.46 -2.17 11.88
CA ASP A 251 -25.78 -3.06 13.00
C ASP A 251 -25.54 -4.54 12.65
N GLN A 252 -25.63 -5.41 13.66
CA GLN A 252 -25.43 -6.85 13.49
C GLN A 252 -26.71 -7.60 13.10
N THR A 253 -27.71 -6.90 12.54
CA THR A 253 -28.92 -7.57 12.07
C THR A 253 -28.63 -8.39 10.83
N LEU A 254 -29.44 -9.45 10.61
CA LEU A 254 -29.29 -10.31 9.44
C LEU A 254 -29.38 -9.54 8.11
N ASP A 255 -30.21 -8.50 8.06
CA ASP A 255 -30.36 -7.66 6.87
C ASP A 255 -29.08 -6.88 6.58
N SER A 256 -28.49 -6.25 7.60
CA SER A 256 -27.23 -5.51 7.48
C SER A 256 -26.05 -6.41 7.11
N MET A 257 -25.95 -7.59 7.73
CA MET A 257 -24.95 -8.59 7.37
C MET A 257 -25.14 -9.08 5.92
N SER A 258 -26.38 -9.35 5.50
CA SER A 258 -26.71 -9.75 4.13
C SER A 258 -26.32 -8.68 3.12
N ILE A 259 -26.51 -7.40 3.44
CA ILE A 259 -26.04 -6.27 2.61
C ILE A 259 -24.52 -6.30 2.46
N MET A 260 -23.78 -6.41 3.57
CA MET A 260 -22.31 -6.44 3.53
C MET A 260 -21.78 -7.63 2.73
N MET A 261 -22.34 -8.82 2.91
CA MET A 261 -21.99 -10.00 2.09
C MET A 261 -22.24 -9.79 0.59
N ARG A 262 -23.26 -9.00 0.22
CA ARG A 262 -23.55 -8.68 -1.19
C ARG A 262 -22.60 -7.62 -1.75
N ILE A 263 -22.14 -6.68 -0.92
CA ILE A 263 -21.09 -5.73 -1.26
C ILE A 263 -19.77 -6.48 -1.52
N GLU A 264 -19.38 -7.37 -0.59
CA GLU A 264 -18.19 -8.23 -0.74
C GLU A 264 -18.24 -9.06 -2.02
N LYS A 265 -19.37 -9.73 -2.31
CA LYS A 265 -19.52 -10.53 -3.54
C LYS A 265 -19.28 -9.74 -4.82
N GLN A 266 -19.67 -8.47 -4.85
CA GLN A 266 -19.42 -7.60 -6.00
C GLN A 266 -17.93 -7.29 -6.16
N ALA A 267 -17.26 -6.97 -5.06
CA ALA A 267 -15.83 -6.73 -5.05
C ALA A 267 -15.01 -7.99 -5.36
N ILE A 268 -15.36 -9.15 -4.79
CA ILE A 268 -14.75 -10.46 -5.07
C ILE A 268 -14.77 -10.75 -6.58
N LYS A 269 -15.93 -10.58 -7.21
CA LYS A 269 -16.07 -10.80 -8.66
C LYS A 269 -15.18 -9.85 -9.48
N ALA A 270 -15.12 -8.58 -9.08
CA ALA A 270 -14.36 -7.54 -9.76
C ALA A 270 -12.84 -7.64 -9.53
N SER A 271 -12.40 -8.09 -8.34
CA SER A 271 -11.00 -8.28 -8.02
C SER A 271 -10.45 -9.58 -8.59
N GLY A 272 -11.26 -10.64 -8.62
CA GLY A 272 -10.79 -11.99 -8.92
C GLY A 272 -10.01 -12.62 -7.76
N LEU A 273 -10.00 -11.97 -6.60
CA LEU A 273 -9.47 -12.54 -5.36
C LEU A 273 -10.40 -13.64 -4.84
N PRO A 274 -9.87 -14.64 -4.15
CA PRO A 274 -10.71 -15.64 -3.51
C PRO A 274 -11.48 -14.98 -2.33
N PRO A 275 -12.66 -15.52 -1.95
CA PRO A 275 -13.55 -14.89 -0.97
C PRO A 275 -12.88 -14.56 0.37
N GLU A 276 -11.96 -15.40 0.84
CA GLU A 276 -11.22 -15.21 2.10
C GLU A 276 -10.20 -14.06 2.08
N ARG A 277 -9.95 -13.47 0.90
CA ARG A 277 -9.03 -12.33 0.70
C ARG A 277 -9.79 -11.02 0.48
N VAL A 278 -11.13 -11.01 0.59
CA VAL A 278 -11.96 -9.79 0.49
C VAL A 278 -12.87 -9.68 1.71
N ALA A 279 -12.93 -8.50 2.34
CA ALA A 279 -13.79 -8.26 3.49
C ALA A 279 -14.44 -6.88 3.44
N ALA A 280 -15.70 -6.77 3.86
CA ALA A 280 -16.29 -5.52 4.28
C ALA A 280 -15.90 -5.25 5.73
N ALA A 281 -15.23 -4.13 6.00
CA ALA A 281 -14.80 -3.77 7.33
C ALA A 281 -15.99 -3.49 8.26
N TRP A 282 -15.79 -3.69 9.56
CA TRP A 282 -16.71 -3.26 10.60
C TRP A 282 -15.94 -2.58 11.73
N ASP A 283 -16.64 -1.81 12.54
CA ASP A 283 -16.03 -1.10 13.67
C ASP A 283 -15.30 -2.08 14.58
N MET A 284 -14.07 -1.73 14.96
CA MET A 284 -13.16 -2.54 15.78
C MET A 284 -12.65 -3.83 15.12
N MET A 285 -12.84 -4.01 13.81
CA MET A 285 -12.19 -5.10 13.06
C MET A 285 -10.67 -5.01 13.17
N VAL A 286 -10.02 -6.14 13.44
CA VAL A 286 -8.56 -6.27 13.43
C VAL A 286 -8.16 -7.23 12.32
N LEU A 287 -7.32 -6.78 11.40
CA LEU A 287 -6.79 -7.60 10.30
C LEU A 287 -5.28 -7.82 10.46
N PRO A 288 -4.84 -9.01 10.89
CA PRO A 288 -3.41 -9.33 10.96
C PRO A 288 -2.78 -9.40 9.56
N LEU A 289 -1.60 -8.77 9.43
CA LEU A 289 -0.78 -8.82 8.23
C LEU A 289 0.46 -9.69 8.48
N PRO A 290 0.36 -11.02 8.23
CA PRO A 290 1.52 -11.89 8.33
C PRO A 290 2.52 -11.49 7.24
N GLN A 291 3.81 -11.56 7.57
CA GLN A 291 4.87 -11.54 6.57
C GLN A 291 4.84 -12.92 5.89
N GLU A 292 4.47 -12.95 4.61
CA GLU A 292 4.50 -14.17 3.78
C GLU A 292 5.94 -14.56 3.42
#